data_AF-A0A7W1QKS8-F1
#
_entry.id   AF-A0A7W1QKS8-F1
#
_cell.length_a   1.000
_cell.length_b   1.000
_cell.length_c   1.000
_cell.angle_alpha   90.00
_cell.angle_beta   90.00
_cell.angle_gamma   90.00
#
_symmetry.space_group_name_H-M   'P 1'
#
loop_
_entity.id
_entity.type
_entity.pdbx_description
1 polymer ?
#
loop_
_entity_poly.entity_id
_entity_poly.type
_entity_poly.pdbx_seq_one_letter_code
_entity_poly.pdbx_strand_id
1 'polypeptide(L)'
;MEFFGVLDVAVRILVIVALAYACIVALTHWATRTRRINPFGVWARFIRKLSDPVLLPLERRIIRFGGSPQNAPLWLLGIVIGAGLLLLSLTSWLIGTAAGIMVLAHGGTRAWARVLVDAVFTVLMAAIFIRVIGSWVGIGPYNRWMRPMYALTNWLIDPIRRILPPTGMIDFSPMVAWLVLYVVRGFVRGML
;
A
#
# COMPACT_ATOMS: atom_id res chain seq x y z
N MET A 1 25.69 7.51 3.89
CA MET A 1 24.59 7.66 4.87
C MET A 1 23.69 8.84 4.54
N GLU A 2 24.24 10.03 4.23
CA GLU A 2 23.45 11.23 3.89
C GLU A 2 22.52 11.04 2.69
N PHE A 3 22.97 10.40 1.60
CA PHE A 3 22.14 10.13 0.43
C PHE A 3 20.84 9.38 0.76
N PHE A 4 20.91 8.34 1.58
CA PHE A 4 19.73 7.56 1.98
C PHE A 4 18.75 8.40 2.82
N GLY A 5 19.28 9.25 3.71
CA GLY A 5 18.45 10.18 4.49
C GLY A 5 17.74 11.20 3.59
N VAL A 6 18.45 11.80 2.63
CA VAL A 6 17.87 12.74 1.67
C VAL A 6 16.79 12.07 0.82
N LEU A 7 17.03 10.84 0.36
CA LEU A 7 16.04 10.08 -0.42
C LEU A 7 14.77 9.78 0.38
N ASP A 8 14.90 9.32 1.63
CA ASP A 8 13.74 9.03 2.50
C ASP A 8 12.92 10.30 2.77
N VAL A 9 13.58 11.42 3.07
CA VAL A 9 12.93 12.72 3.29
C VAL A 9 12.22 13.19 2.02
N ALA A 10 12.87 13.10 0.85
CA ALA A 10 12.28 13.51 -0.42
C ALA A 10 11.01 12.70 -0.73
N VAL A 11 11.03 11.38 -0.52
CA VAL A 11 9.86 10.51 -0.74
C VAL A 11 8.73 10.84 0.23
N ARG A 12 9.04 11.11 1.51
CA ARG A 12 8.03 11.58 2.48
C ARG A 12 7.39 12.89 2.08
N ILE A 13 8.19 13.88 1.68
CA ILE A 13 7.68 15.16 1.22
C ILE A 13 6.78 14.97 0.00
N LEU A 14 7.20 14.16 -0.98
CA LEU A 14 6.41 13.84 -2.16
C LEU A 14 5.04 13.25 -1.78
N VAL A 15 5.01 12.25 -0.88
CA VAL A 15 3.76 11.61 -0.43
C VAL A 15 2.89 12.58 0.34
N ILE A 16 3.46 13.41 1.22
CA ILE A 16 2.73 14.43 1.97
C ILE A 16 2.11 15.46 1.04
N VAL A 17 2.86 15.95 0.04
CA VAL A 17 2.35 16.90 -0.96
C VAL A 17 1.23 16.29 -1.78
N ALA A 18 1.39 15.04 -2.24
CA ALA A 18 0.34 14.34 -2.98
C ALA A 18 -0.92 14.12 -2.13
N LEU A 19 -0.75 13.76 -0.85
CA LEU A 19 -1.85 13.58 0.10
C LEU A 19 -2.56 14.91 0.38
N ALA A 20 -1.81 15.99 0.62
CA ALA A 20 -2.37 17.33 0.84
C ALA A 20 -3.19 17.78 -0.38
N TYR A 21 -2.66 17.58 -1.60
CA TYR A 21 -3.39 17.84 -2.83
C TYR A 21 -4.70 17.04 -2.90
N ALA A 22 -4.65 15.72 -2.67
CA ALA A 22 -5.84 14.88 -2.71
C ALA A 22 -6.87 15.27 -1.64
N CYS A 23 -6.42 15.63 -0.43
CA CYS A 23 -7.26 16.14 0.65
C CYS A 23 -7.94 17.45 0.25
N ILE A 24 -7.21 18.42 -0.31
CA ILE A 24 -7.77 19.70 -0.74
C ILE A 24 -8.86 19.48 -1.81
N VAL A 25 -8.59 18.62 -2.79
CA VAL A 25 -9.55 18.28 -3.85
C VAL A 25 -10.80 17.60 -3.27
N ALA A 26 -10.62 16.58 -2.42
CA ALA A 26 -11.72 15.86 -1.79
C ALA A 26 -12.57 16.76 -0.87
N LEU A 27 -11.94 17.59 -0.05
CA LEU A 27 -12.62 18.53 0.85
C LEU A 27 -13.38 19.61 0.07
N THR A 28 -12.77 20.16 -0.99
CA THR A 28 -13.44 21.16 -1.83
C THR A 28 -14.68 20.56 -2.48
N HIS A 29 -14.57 19.35 -3.02
CA HIS A 29 -15.71 18.68 -3.66
C HIS A 29 -16.79 18.26 -2.66
N TRP A 30 -16.41 17.84 -1.45
CA TRP A 30 -17.36 17.59 -0.36
C TRP A 30 -18.06 18.88 0.08
N ALA A 31 -17.33 19.99 0.16
CA ALA A 31 -17.87 21.29 0.58
C ALA A 31 -18.82 21.90 -0.47
N THR A 32 -18.57 21.70 -1.77
CA THR A 32 -19.51 22.09 -2.82
C THR A 32 -20.75 21.18 -2.83
N ARG A 33 -20.58 19.87 -2.61
CA ARG A 33 -21.69 18.91 -2.50
C ARG A 33 -22.60 19.20 -1.31
N THR A 34 -22.04 19.56 -0.16
CA THR A 34 -22.80 19.91 1.06
C THR A 34 -23.33 21.35 1.04
N ARG A 35 -23.22 22.05 -0.10
CA ARG A 35 -23.64 23.44 -0.30
C ARG A 35 -23.00 24.43 0.68
N ARG A 36 -21.84 24.09 1.27
CA ARG A 36 -21.07 24.99 2.14
C ARG A 36 -20.27 26.01 1.34
N ILE A 37 -19.88 25.67 0.11
CA ILE A 37 -19.15 26.55 -0.81
C ILE A 37 -19.94 26.65 -2.13
N ASN A 38 -20.03 27.86 -2.68
CA ASN A 38 -20.65 28.09 -3.99
C ASN A 38 -19.88 27.34 -5.09
N PRO A 39 -20.51 26.42 -5.84
CA PRO A 39 -19.86 25.67 -6.93
C PRO A 39 -19.26 26.56 -8.03
N PHE A 40 -19.83 27.75 -8.24
CA PHE A 40 -19.41 28.70 -9.29
C PHE A 40 -18.38 29.72 -8.82
N GLY A 41 -18.01 29.68 -7.53
CA GLY A 41 -16.99 30.56 -6.96
C GLY A 41 -15.61 30.40 -7.63
N VAL A 42 -14.77 31.43 -7.51
CA VAL A 42 -13.40 31.43 -8.05
C VAL A 42 -12.60 30.23 -7.54
N TRP A 43 -12.73 29.94 -6.24
CA TRP A 43 -11.99 28.85 -5.61
C TRP A 43 -12.40 27.46 -6.09
N ALA A 44 -13.70 27.21 -6.19
CA ALA A 44 -14.22 25.94 -6.73
C ALA A 44 -13.87 25.74 -8.21
N ARG A 45 -13.78 26.82 -9.01
CA ARG A 45 -13.34 26.75 -10.41
C ARG A 45 -11.83 26.50 -10.52
N PHE A 46 -11.03 27.14 -9.67
CA PHE A 46 -9.58 26.94 -9.63
C PHE A 46 -9.23 25.50 -9.26
N ILE A 47 -9.81 24.96 -8.19
CA ILE A 47 -9.56 23.59 -7.75
C ILE A 47 -9.96 22.59 -8.83
N ARG A 48 -11.14 22.76 -9.46
CA ARG A 48 -11.54 21.91 -10.60
C ARG A 48 -10.54 21.98 -11.74
N LYS A 49 -10.13 23.17 -12.18
CA LYS A 49 -9.11 23.32 -13.23
C LYS A 49 -7.79 22.62 -12.88
N LEU A 50 -7.38 22.64 -11.60
CA LEU A 50 -6.18 21.97 -11.10
C LEU A 50 -6.36 20.44 -10.99
N SER A 51 -7.58 19.97 -10.65
CA SER A 51 -7.87 18.56 -10.36
C SER A 51 -8.38 17.76 -11.54
N ASP A 52 -9.08 18.39 -12.49
CA ASP A 52 -9.71 17.75 -13.64
C ASP A 52 -8.74 16.91 -14.49
N PRO A 53 -7.49 17.34 -14.75
CA PRO A 53 -6.52 16.51 -15.49
C PRO A 53 -6.25 15.14 -14.83
N VAL A 54 -6.34 15.08 -13.49
CA VAL A 54 -6.10 13.87 -12.70
C VAL A 54 -7.42 13.13 -12.39
N LEU A 55 -8.49 13.86 -12.12
CA LEU A 55 -9.80 13.33 -11.78
C LEU A 55 -10.53 12.72 -12.97
N LEU A 56 -10.52 13.35 -14.16
CA LEU A 56 -11.28 12.85 -15.32
C LEU A 56 -10.85 11.46 -15.79
N PRO A 57 -9.54 11.12 -15.87
CA PRO A 57 -9.11 9.76 -16.15
C PRO A 57 -9.58 8.77 -15.09
N LEU A 58 -9.58 9.18 -13.82
CA LEU A 58 -10.00 8.35 -12.70
C LEU A 58 -11.51 8.12 -12.71
N GLU A 59 -12.30 9.17 -12.93
CA GLU A 59 -13.76 9.13 -13.06
C GLU A 59 -14.18 8.16 -14.16
N ARG A 60 -13.55 8.25 -15.34
CA ARG A 60 -13.78 7.32 -16.45
C ARG A 60 -13.50 5.87 -16.07
N ARG A 61 -12.48 5.61 -15.25
CA ARG A 61 -12.18 4.26 -14.75
C ARG A 61 -13.24 3.80 -13.74
N ILE A 62 -13.66 4.66 -12.81
CA ILE A 62 -14.67 4.34 -11.79
C ILE A 62 -16.02 4.00 -12.44
N ILE A 63 -16.45 4.76 -13.45
CA ILE A 63 -17.69 4.50 -14.19
C ILE A 63 -17.64 3.12 -14.86
N ARG A 64 -16.49 2.73 -15.43
CA ARG A 64 -16.32 1.39 -16.04
C ARG A 64 -16.48 0.25 -15.03
N PHE A 65 -16.20 0.49 -13.75
CA PHE A 65 -16.42 -0.47 -12.66
C PHE A 65 -17.82 -0.33 -12.03
N GLY A 66 -18.73 0.45 -12.61
CA GLY A 66 -20.09 0.66 -12.10
C GLY A 66 -20.19 1.65 -10.92
N GLY A 67 -19.12 2.40 -10.63
CA GLY A 67 -19.10 3.38 -9.54
C GLY A 67 -19.68 4.75 -9.94
N SER A 68 -20.11 5.52 -8.94
CA SER A 68 -20.63 6.87 -9.15
C SER A 68 -19.49 7.91 -9.36
N PRO A 69 -19.58 8.78 -10.37
CA PRO A 69 -18.62 9.86 -10.63
C PRO A 69 -18.37 10.80 -9.44
N GLN A 70 -19.43 11.06 -8.67
CA GLN A 70 -19.43 12.02 -7.57
C GLN A 70 -18.47 11.65 -6.43
N ASN A 71 -18.09 10.37 -6.34
CA ASN A 71 -17.17 9.85 -5.33
C ASN A 71 -15.71 9.82 -5.82
N ALA A 72 -15.43 10.23 -7.07
CA ALA A 72 -14.08 10.19 -7.65
C ALA A 72 -13.00 10.90 -6.82
N PRO A 73 -13.27 12.06 -6.17
CA PRO A 73 -12.29 12.70 -5.30
C PRO A 73 -11.92 11.88 -4.05
N LEU A 74 -12.85 11.09 -3.51
CA LEU A 74 -12.57 10.19 -2.39
C LEU A 74 -11.74 8.99 -2.82
N TRP A 75 -12.00 8.46 -4.03
CA TRP A 75 -11.16 7.43 -4.64
C TRP A 75 -9.75 7.92 -4.92
N LEU A 76 -9.58 9.17 -5.38
CA LEU A 76 -8.28 9.79 -5.55
C LEU A 76 -7.52 9.80 -4.21
N LEU A 77 -8.17 10.24 -3.13
CA LEU A 77 -7.60 10.22 -1.80
C LEU A 77 -7.17 8.82 -1.36
N GLY A 78 -8.05 7.82 -1.53
CA GLY A 78 -7.74 6.43 -1.19
C GLY A 78 -6.56 5.86 -1.99
N ILE A 79 -6.50 6.14 -3.30
CA ILE A 79 -5.39 5.72 -4.17
C ILE A 79 -4.09 6.38 -3.73
N VAL A 80 -4.10 7.69 -3.45
CA VAL A 80 -2.91 8.42 -3.01
C VAL A 80 -2.42 7.92 -1.66
N ILE A 81 -3.31 7.62 -0.71
CA ILE A 81 -2.95 7.01 0.57
C ILE A 81 -2.31 5.64 0.34
N GLY A 82 -2.98 4.75 -0.41
CA GLY A 82 -2.49 3.39 -0.65
C GLY A 82 -1.16 3.37 -1.40
N ALA A 83 -1.04 4.14 -2.48
CA ALA A 83 0.18 4.25 -3.28
C ALA A 83 1.31 4.94 -2.49
N GLY A 84 0.99 5.96 -1.70
CA GLY A 84 1.95 6.66 -0.85
C GLY A 84 2.51 5.75 0.25
N LEU A 85 1.65 5.01 0.95
CA LEU A 85 2.07 4.02 1.94
C LEU A 85 2.93 2.91 1.30
N LEU A 86 2.55 2.43 0.12
CA LEU A 86 3.33 1.44 -0.62
C LEU A 86 4.71 1.98 -0.98
N LEU A 87 4.78 3.21 -1.50
CA LEU A 87 6.03 3.86 -1.89
C LEU A 87 6.95 4.05 -0.69
N LEU A 88 6.42 4.60 0.41
CA LEU A 88 7.17 4.77 1.66
C LEU A 88 7.69 3.43 2.19
N SER A 89 6.82 2.42 2.25
CA SER A 89 7.21 1.09 2.73
C SER A 89 8.31 0.48 1.86
N LEU A 90 8.22 0.64 0.54
CA LEU A 90 9.21 0.12 -0.40
C LEU A 90 10.55 0.86 -0.27
N THR A 91 10.52 2.20 -0.23
CA THR A 91 11.74 3.02 -0.07
C THR A 91 12.44 2.72 1.24
N SER A 92 11.71 2.70 2.36
CA SER A 92 12.31 2.40 3.67
C SER A 92 12.87 0.97 3.73
N TRP A 93 12.21 0.00 3.09
CA TRP A 93 12.73 -1.37 2.99
C TRP A 93 14.03 -1.45 2.17
N LEU A 94 14.08 -0.79 1.01
CA LEU A 94 15.27 -0.76 0.15
C LEU A 94 16.45 -0.08 0.85
N ILE A 95 16.21 1.08 1.47
CA ILE A 95 17.23 1.81 2.23
C ILE A 95 17.72 0.97 3.40
N GLY A 96 16.82 0.38 4.19
CA GLY A 96 17.18 -0.46 5.33
C GLY A 96 17.98 -1.69 4.90
N THR A 97 17.62 -2.30 3.78
CA THR A 97 18.37 -3.44 3.21
C THR A 97 19.75 -3.01 2.75
N ALA A 98 19.87 -1.92 2.00
CA ALA A 98 21.16 -1.41 1.50
C ALA A 98 22.09 -0.98 2.65
N ALA A 99 21.56 -0.22 3.62
CA ALA A 99 22.31 0.18 4.81
C ALA A 99 22.70 -1.02 5.67
N GLY A 100 21.80 -1.99 5.84
CA GLY A 100 22.05 -3.24 6.52
C GLY A 100 23.20 -4.01 5.86
N ILE A 101 23.16 -4.20 4.54
CA ILE A 101 24.23 -4.89 3.79
C ILE A 101 25.59 -4.24 4.01
N MET A 102 25.68 -2.90 4.00
CA MET A 102 26.95 -2.18 4.22
C MET A 102 27.50 -2.38 5.64
N VAL A 103 26.64 -2.38 6.66
CA VAL A 103 27.03 -2.62 8.05
C VAL A 103 27.41 -4.10 8.26
N LEU A 104 26.67 -5.02 7.63
CA LEU A 104 26.83 -6.47 7.80
C LEU A 104 27.95 -7.06 6.95
N ALA A 105 28.46 -6.33 5.96
CA ALA A 105 29.70 -6.66 5.26
C ALA A 105 30.88 -6.88 6.24
N HIS A 106 30.80 -6.29 7.43
CA HIS A 106 31.78 -6.44 8.50
C HIS A 106 31.33 -7.41 9.62
N GLY A 107 30.11 -7.95 9.55
CA GLY A 107 29.43 -8.66 10.66
C GLY A 107 29.53 -10.20 10.64
N GLY A 108 30.25 -10.80 9.70
CA GLY A 108 30.40 -12.25 9.58
C GLY A 108 29.15 -12.98 9.07
N THR A 109 29.18 -14.31 9.01
CA THR A 109 28.14 -15.15 8.37
C THR A 109 26.76 -15.07 9.03
N ARG A 110 26.70 -14.94 10.36
CA ARG A 110 25.43 -14.82 11.12
C ARG A 110 24.66 -13.55 10.79
N ALA A 111 25.38 -12.45 10.56
CA ALA A 111 24.82 -11.17 10.16
C ALA A 111 24.08 -11.25 8.81
N TRP A 112 24.70 -11.90 7.82
CA TRP A 112 24.09 -12.13 6.51
C TRP A 112 22.85 -13.02 6.61
N ALA A 113 22.89 -14.07 7.45
CA ALA A 113 21.74 -14.93 7.68
C ALA A 113 20.53 -14.13 8.22
N ARG A 114 20.74 -13.21 9.18
CA ARG A 114 19.66 -12.36 9.71
C ARG A 114 19.02 -11.50 8.64
N VAL A 115 19.82 -10.87 7.76
CA VAL A 115 19.26 -10.03 6.68
C VAL A 115 18.50 -10.83 5.65
N LEU A 116 18.97 -12.01 5.28
CA LEU A 116 18.24 -12.87 4.35
C LEU A 116 16.90 -13.30 4.95
N VAL A 117 16.90 -13.70 6.22
CA VAL A 117 15.66 -14.01 6.96
C VAL A 117 14.73 -12.78 6.93
N ASP A 118 15.22 -11.61 7.31
CA ASP A 118 14.41 -10.39 7.32
C ASP A 118 13.83 -10.01 5.97
N ALA A 119 14.63 -10.11 4.91
CA ALA A 119 14.20 -9.81 3.55
C ALA A 119 13.08 -10.77 3.12
N VAL A 120 13.28 -12.08 3.32
CA VAL A 120 12.29 -13.10 2.94
C VAL A 120 10.96 -12.90 3.68
N PHE A 121 11.00 -12.78 5.02
CA PHE A 121 9.77 -12.58 5.79
C PHE A 121 9.07 -11.27 5.43
N THR A 122 9.82 -10.19 5.20
CA THR A 122 9.23 -8.90 4.82
C THR A 122 8.54 -9.00 3.46
N VAL A 123 9.14 -9.66 2.47
CA VAL A 123 8.53 -9.88 1.14
C VAL A 123 7.25 -10.71 1.25
N LEU A 124 7.25 -11.79 2.04
CA LEU A 124 6.07 -12.62 2.25
C LEU A 124 4.94 -11.84 2.93
N MET A 125 5.25 -11.11 4.00
CA MET A 125 4.26 -10.28 4.71
C MET A 125 3.70 -9.16 3.81
N ALA A 126 4.54 -8.54 2.98
CA ALA A 126 4.11 -7.55 2.00
C ALA A 126 3.20 -8.18 0.93
N ALA A 127 3.51 -9.38 0.44
CA ALA A 127 2.66 -10.10 -0.51
C ALA A 127 1.27 -10.40 0.09
N ILE A 128 1.20 -10.81 1.36
CA ILE A 128 -0.08 -10.99 2.07
C ILE A 128 -0.84 -9.67 2.16
N PHE A 129 -0.17 -8.58 2.56
CA PHE A 129 -0.80 -7.27 2.68
C PHE A 129 -1.37 -6.78 1.33
N ILE A 130 -0.63 -6.96 0.24
CA ILE A 130 -1.09 -6.65 -1.13
C ILE A 130 -2.31 -7.50 -1.50
N ARG A 131 -2.38 -8.78 -1.10
CA ARG A 131 -3.58 -9.63 -1.33
C ARG A 131 -4.80 -9.09 -0.58
N VAL A 132 -4.64 -8.67 0.66
CA VAL A 132 -5.72 -8.09 1.47
C VAL A 132 -6.25 -6.82 0.79
N ILE A 133 -5.35 -5.89 0.41
CA ILE A 133 -5.75 -4.68 -0.32
C ILE A 133 -6.42 -5.05 -1.65
N GLY A 134 -5.82 -5.97 -2.42
CA GLY A 134 -6.36 -6.45 -3.69
C GLY A 134 -7.78 -7.00 -3.56
N SER A 135 -8.08 -7.69 -2.46
CA SER A 135 -9.43 -8.20 -2.18
C SER A 135 -10.46 -7.09 -1.97
N TRP A 136 -10.09 -5.99 -1.30
CA TRP A 136 -10.99 -4.85 -1.07
C TRP A 136 -11.34 -4.09 -2.35
N VAL A 137 -10.40 -4.07 -3.30
CA VAL A 137 -10.62 -3.43 -4.62
C VAL A 137 -11.16 -4.40 -5.67
N GLY A 138 -11.53 -5.63 -5.29
CA GLY A 138 -12.12 -6.63 -6.18
C GLY A 138 -11.15 -7.20 -7.22
N ILE A 139 -9.85 -7.06 -7.00
CA ILE A 139 -8.84 -7.61 -7.89
C ILE A 139 -8.51 -9.04 -7.43
N GLY A 140 -8.76 -10.02 -8.29
CA GLY A 140 -8.64 -11.44 -7.97
C GLY A 140 -7.30 -12.09 -8.33
N PRO A 141 -7.13 -13.39 -8.01
CA PRO A 141 -5.92 -14.18 -8.30
C PRO A 141 -5.56 -14.26 -9.79
N TYR A 142 -6.55 -14.15 -10.67
CA TYR A 142 -6.36 -14.27 -12.12
C TYR A 142 -5.66 -13.05 -12.74
N ASN A 143 -5.63 -11.90 -12.04
CA ASN A 143 -4.93 -10.72 -12.53
C ASN A 143 -3.42 -10.96 -12.59
N ARG A 144 -2.80 -10.69 -13.76
CA ARG A 144 -1.36 -10.82 -14.00
C ARG A 144 -0.49 -10.19 -12.90
N TRP A 145 -0.96 -9.09 -12.33
CA TRP A 145 -0.22 -8.34 -11.32
C TRP A 145 -0.26 -8.99 -9.94
N MET A 146 -1.28 -9.80 -9.63
CA MET A 146 -1.36 -10.50 -8.35
C MET A 146 -0.93 -11.95 -8.36
N ARG A 147 -0.78 -12.56 -9.54
CA ARG A 147 -0.24 -13.93 -9.64
C ARG A 147 1.02 -14.14 -8.79
N PRO A 148 2.03 -13.25 -8.77
CA PRO A 148 3.21 -13.44 -7.93
C PRO A 148 2.88 -13.46 -6.43
N MET A 149 1.97 -12.60 -5.99
CA MET A 149 1.60 -12.46 -4.57
C MET A 149 0.90 -13.71 -4.08
N TYR A 150 0.00 -14.28 -4.91
CA TYR A 150 -0.67 -15.55 -4.62
C TYR A 150 0.33 -16.72 -4.68
N ALA A 151 1.23 -16.77 -5.67
CA ALA A 151 2.25 -17.81 -5.76
C ALA A 151 3.18 -17.83 -4.54
N LEU A 152 3.58 -16.65 -4.04
CA LEU A 152 4.45 -16.52 -2.88
C LEU A 152 3.78 -16.90 -1.55
N THR A 153 2.45 -16.90 -1.46
CA THR A 153 1.75 -16.99 -0.16
C THR A 153 0.70 -18.09 -0.08
N ASN A 154 0.28 -18.70 -1.19
CA ASN A 154 -0.73 -19.79 -1.20
C ASN A 154 -0.29 -21.02 -0.42
N TRP A 155 1.00 -21.38 -0.48
CA TRP A 155 1.53 -22.52 0.27
C TRP A 155 1.34 -22.36 1.79
N LEU A 156 1.22 -21.13 2.29
CA LEU A 156 0.95 -20.82 3.70
C LEU A 156 -0.54 -20.57 3.97
N ILE A 157 -1.21 -19.81 3.09
CA ILE A 157 -2.60 -19.40 3.28
C ILE A 157 -3.57 -20.57 3.06
N ASP A 158 -3.36 -21.42 2.05
CA ASP A 158 -4.29 -22.49 1.71
C ASP A 158 -4.41 -23.55 2.83
N PRO A 159 -3.32 -23.99 3.49
CA PRO A 159 -3.43 -24.84 4.68
C PRO A 159 -4.19 -24.16 5.83
N ILE A 160 -3.93 -22.88 6.10
CA ILE A 160 -4.63 -22.13 7.17
C ILE A 160 -6.13 -22.05 6.86
N ARG A 161 -6.49 -21.81 5.60
CA ARG A 161 -7.89 -21.74 5.15
C ARG A 161 -8.62 -23.07 5.32
N ARG A 162 -7.93 -24.21 5.27
CA ARG A 162 -8.53 -25.53 5.54
C ARG A 162 -8.82 -25.78 7.02
N ILE A 163 -8.13 -25.07 7.92
CA ILE A 163 -8.27 -25.22 9.37
C ILE A 163 -9.31 -24.23 9.92
N LEU A 164 -9.35 -23.02 9.37
CA LEU A 164 -10.29 -22.00 9.81
C LEU A 164 -11.73 -22.32 9.37
N PRO A 165 -12.74 -22.07 10.23
CA PRO A 165 -14.12 -22.19 9.83
C PRO A 165 -14.43 -21.18 8.72
N PRO A 166 -15.31 -21.52 7.75
CA PRO A 166 -15.69 -20.60 6.69
C PRO A 166 -16.44 -19.39 7.29
N THR A 167 -15.78 -18.24 7.34
CA THR A 167 -16.30 -16.99 7.93
C THR A 167 -17.22 -16.19 6.99
N GLY A 168 -17.95 -16.88 6.11
CA GLY A 168 -18.85 -16.25 5.14
C GLY A 168 -18.09 -15.45 4.06
N MET A 169 -18.35 -14.14 3.96
CA MET A 169 -17.80 -13.29 2.90
C MET A 169 -16.35 -12.82 3.13
N ILE A 170 -15.86 -12.88 4.37
CA ILE A 170 -14.54 -12.34 4.73
C ILE A 170 -13.59 -13.51 4.99
N ASP A 171 -12.44 -13.52 4.33
CA ASP A 171 -11.38 -14.51 4.57
C ASP A 171 -10.36 -13.96 5.57
N PHE A 172 -10.32 -14.52 6.78
CA PHE A 172 -9.34 -14.15 7.82
C PHE A 172 -8.00 -14.89 7.70
N SER A 173 -7.89 -15.88 6.79
CA SER A 173 -6.66 -16.66 6.59
C SER A 173 -5.42 -15.78 6.33
N PRO A 174 -5.49 -14.68 5.54
CA PRO A 174 -4.36 -13.76 5.36
C PRO A 174 -3.89 -13.11 6.66
N MET A 175 -4.81 -12.75 7.58
CA MET A 175 -4.45 -12.13 8.86
C MET A 175 -3.73 -13.13 9.76
N VAL A 176 -4.23 -14.37 9.82
CA VAL A 176 -3.59 -15.46 10.57
C VAL A 176 -2.22 -15.79 9.98
N ALA A 177 -2.10 -15.89 8.65
CA ALA A 177 -0.83 -16.13 7.97
C ALA A 177 0.19 -15.03 8.27
N TRP A 178 -0.23 -13.77 8.28
CA TRP A 178 0.63 -12.64 8.64
C TRP A 178 1.14 -12.75 10.09
N LEU A 179 0.26 -13.09 11.04
CA LEU A 179 0.64 -13.28 12.44
C LEU A 179 1.63 -14.44 12.61
N VAL A 180 1.40 -15.56 11.93
CA VAL A 180 2.31 -16.72 11.93
C VAL A 180 3.70 -16.29 11.42
N LEU A 181 3.76 -15.58 10.28
CA LEU A 181 5.04 -15.08 9.75
C LEU A 181 5.73 -14.13 10.72
N TYR A 182 4.98 -13.25 11.40
CA TYR A 182 5.54 -12.31 12.37
C TYR A 182 6.20 -13.04 13.55
N VAL A 183 5.52 -14.02 14.14
CA VAL A 183 6.04 -14.82 15.25
C VAL A 183 7.24 -15.65 14.82
N VAL A 184 7.13 -16.36 13.69
CA VAL A 184 8.22 -17.21 13.17
C VAL A 184 9.45 -16.37 12.83
N ARG A 185 9.28 -15.19 12.22
CA ARG A 185 10.39 -14.27 11.97
C ARG A 185 11.12 -13.90 13.25
N GLY A 186 10.39 -13.53 14.30
CA GLY A 186 10.97 -13.16 15.59
C GLY A 186 11.75 -14.32 16.21
N PHE A 187 11.18 -15.52 16.19
CA PHE A 187 11.82 -16.74 16.69
C PHE A 187 13.11 -17.08 15.92
N VAL A 188 13.05 -17.12 14.59
CA VAL A 188 14.22 -17.43 13.74
C VAL A 188 15.32 -16.37 13.93
N ARG A 189 14.98 -15.08 14.03
CA ARG A 189 15.96 -14.03 14.31
C ARG A 189 16.61 -14.19 15.69
N GLY A 190 15.87 -14.64 16.70
CA GLY A 190 16.41 -14.89 18.04
C GLY A 190 17.40 -16.04 18.10
N MET A 191 17.36 -16.96 17.12
CA MET A 191 18.28 -18.10 17.01
C MET A 191 19.59 -17.78 16.27
N LEU A 192 19.68 -16.63 15.59
CA LEU A 192 20.82 -16.23 14.74
C LEU A 192 21.70 -15.18 15.43
#